data_AF-A0A096YG98-F1
#
_entry.id   AF-A0A096YG98-F1
#
_cell.length_a   1.000
_cell.length_b   1.000
_cell.length_c   1.000
_cell.angle_alpha   90.00
_cell.angle_beta   90.00
_cell.angle_gamma   90.00
#
_symmetry.space_group_name_H-M   'P 1'
#
loop_
_entity.id
_entity.type
_entity.pdbx_description
1 polymer ?
#
loop_
_entity_poly.entity_id
_entity_poly.type
_entity_poly.pdbx_seq_one_letter_code
_entity_poly.pdbx_strand_id
1 'polypeptide(L)'
;VACFGFGAFHVTGLYGPGIWVSDPYGLTGRVQSVNPAWGVEGFDPFVPGGIASHHIAAGTLGILAGLFHLSVRPPQRLYKGLRMGNIETVLSSSIAAVFFAAFVV
;
A
#
# COMPACT_ATOMS: atom_id res chain seq x y z
N VAL A 1 -4.12 9.22 0.03
CA VAL A 1 -4.91 9.63 1.23
C VAL A 1 -5.42 8.44 2.02
N ALA A 2 -6.29 7.59 1.46
CA ALA A 2 -6.86 6.45 2.17
C ALA A 2 -5.80 5.49 2.79
N CYS A 3 -4.80 5.08 2.01
CA CYS A 3 -3.72 4.20 2.47
C CYS A 3 -2.94 4.81 3.66
N PHE A 4 -2.57 6.10 3.56
CA PHE A 4 -1.90 6.82 4.65
C PHE A 4 -2.77 6.82 5.92
N GLY A 5 -4.04 7.19 5.80
CA GLY A 5 -4.94 7.26 6.95
C GLY A 5 -5.16 5.90 7.62
N PHE A 6 -5.26 4.83 6.83
CA PHE A 6 -5.36 3.47 7.37
C PHE A 6 -4.11 3.11 8.20
N GLY A 7 -2.90 3.34 7.66
CA GLY A 7 -1.67 3.09 8.39
C GLY A 7 -1.51 3.97 9.63
N ALA A 8 -1.68 5.29 9.47
CA ALA A 8 -1.39 6.28 10.50
C ALA A 8 -2.38 6.27 11.67
N PHE A 9 -3.64 5.90 11.44
CA PHE A 9 -4.70 6.00 12.45
C PHE A 9 -5.29 4.65 12.85
N HIS A 10 -5.66 3.82 11.87
CA HIS A 10 -6.33 2.55 12.15
C HIS A 10 -5.34 1.49 12.67
N VAL A 11 -4.26 1.24 11.93
CA VAL A 11 -3.28 0.18 12.26
C VAL A 11 -2.47 0.52 13.50
N THR A 12 -2.03 1.77 13.65
CA THR A 12 -1.30 2.23 14.85
C THR A 12 -2.16 2.22 16.11
N GLY A 13 -3.48 2.20 15.96
CA GLY A 13 -4.42 2.39 17.06
C GLY A 13 -4.42 3.82 17.64
N LEU A 14 -3.82 4.80 16.95
CA LEU A 14 -3.85 6.20 17.38
C LEU A 14 -5.28 6.76 17.35
N TYR A 15 -6.06 6.36 16.35
CA TYR A 15 -7.48 6.73 16.21
C TYR A 15 -8.28 5.58 15.56
N GLY A 16 -8.00 4.37 16.03
CA GLY A 16 -8.63 3.13 15.57
C GLY A 16 -8.31 1.97 16.52
N PRO A 17 -8.81 0.76 16.24
CA PRO A 17 -8.66 -0.37 17.15
C PRO A 17 -7.28 -1.04 17.10
N GLY A 18 -6.43 -0.71 16.12
CA GLY A 18 -5.24 -1.51 15.81
C GLY A 18 -5.59 -2.71 14.93
N ILE A 19 -4.74 -3.74 14.93
CA ILE A 19 -4.91 -4.96 14.12
C ILE A 19 -4.71 -6.22 14.97
N TRP A 20 -5.04 -7.38 14.40
CA TRP A 20 -4.76 -8.67 15.04
C TRP A 20 -3.25 -8.94 15.09
N VAL A 21 -2.76 -9.34 16.27
CA VAL A 21 -1.38 -9.79 16.51
C VAL A 21 -1.43 -11.01 17.43
N SER A 22 -0.44 -11.90 17.34
CA SER A 22 -0.32 -13.07 18.21
C SER A 22 1.14 -13.33 18.58
N ASP A 23 1.35 -14.14 19.61
CA ASP A 23 2.64 -14.80 19.82
C ASP A 23 2.95 -15.80 18.68
N PRO A 24 4.22 -16.22 18.52
CA PRO A 24 4.65 -17.11 17.44
C PRO A 24 3.94 -18.48 17.37
N TYR A 25 3.31 -18.92 18.46
CA TYR A 25 2.60 -20.20 18.53
C TYR A 25 1.08 -20.06 18.35
N GLY A 26 0.57 -18.84 18.16
CA GLY A 26 -0.86 -18.63 17.90
C GLY A 26 -1.76 -18.83 19.13
N LEU A 27 -1.24 -18.70 20.35
CA LEU A 27 -1.96 -19.06 21.59
C LEU A 27 -2.62 -17.87 22.30
N THR A 28 -2.13 -16.66 22.07
CA THR A 28 -2.49 -15.43 22.80
C THR A 28 -2.89 -14.29 21.87
N GLY A 29 -3.49 -14.66 20.73
CA GLY A 29 -3.93 -13.71 19.70
C GLY A 29 -4.98 -12.73 20.20
N ARG A 30 -4.80 -11.44 19.86
CA ARG A 30 -5.74 -10.36 20.18
C ARG A 30 -5.55 -9.18 19.23
N VAL A 31 -6.54 -8.29 19.20
CA VAL A 31 -6.39 -6.99 18.55
C VAL A 31 -5.52 -6.08 19.42
N GLN A 32 -4.55 -5.40 18.83
CA GLN A 32 -3.63 -4.49 19.53
C GLN A 32 -3.16 -3.36 18.61
N SER A 33 -2.83 -2.20 19.19
CA SER A 33 -2.04 -1.14 18.56
C SER A 33 -0.67 -1.65 18.13
N VAL A 34 -0.20 -1.18 16.96
CA VAL A 34 1.11 -1.53 16.39
C VAL A 34 1.98 -0.28 16.22
N ASN A 35 3.16 -0.28 16.83
CA ASN A 35 4.15 0.77 16.58
C ASN A 35 4.86 0.51 15.24
N PRO A 36 4.95 1.50 14.32
CA PRO A 36 5.66 1.32 13.06
C PRO A 36 7.16 1.03 13.27
N ALA A 37 7.67 0.10 12.47
CA ALA A 37 9.10 -0.19 12.37
C ALA A 37 9.67 0.45 11.10
N TRP A 38 10.76 1.19 11.25
CA TRP A 38 11.40 1.95 10.16
C TRP A 38 12.78 1.41 9.77
N GLY A 39 13.34 0.48 10.55
CA GLY A 39 14.57 -0.21 10.22
C GLY A 39 14.34 -1.37 9.25
N VAL A 40 15.36 -2.22 9.13
CA VAL A 40 15.34 -3.40 8.24
C VAL A 40 14.27 -4.41 8.65
N GLU A 41 13.94 -4.47 9.93
CA GLU A 41 12.90 -5.32 10.50
C GLU A 41 11.50 -4.97 9.98
N GLY A 42 11.30 -3.76 9.44
CA GLY A 42 10.05 -3.39 8.78
C GLY A 42 9.77 -4.16 7.47
N PHE A 43 10.77 -4.88 6.94
CA PHE A 43 10.63 -5.74 5.76
C PHE A 43 10.48 -7.23 6.12
N ASP A 44 10.56 -7.58 7.40
CA ASP A 44 10.29 -8.95 7.86
C ASP A 44 8.77 -9.21 7.79
N PRO A 45 8.31 -10.23 7.04
CA PRO A 45 6.88 -10.54 6.90
C PRO A 45 6.20 -10.96 8.21
N PHE A 46 6.97 -11.24 9.27
CA PHE A 46 6.44 -11.62 10.59
C PHE A 46 6.53 -10.51 11.64
N VAL A 47 7.01 -9.31 11.28
CA VAL A 47 7.05 -8.13 12.18
C VAL A 47 5.90 -7.17 11.83
N PRO A 48 4.85 -7.04 12.65
CA PRO A 48 3.67 -6.23 12.31
C PRO A 48 3.97 -4.75 12.09
N GLY A 49 5.04 -4.23 12.71
CA GLY A 49 5.47 -2.84 12.56
C GLY A 49 5.72 -2.43 11.10
N GLY A 50 6.10 -3.39 10.24
CA GLY A 50 6.26 -3.18 8.80
C GLY A 50 4.95 -2.82 8.08
N ILE A 51 3.81 -3.32 8.55
CA ILE A 51 2.50 -3.04 7.95
C ILE A 51 2.16 -1.56 8.10
N ALA A 52 2.34 -1.00 9.30
CA ALA A 52 2.05 0.41 9.57
C ALA A 52 2.99 1.35 8.77
N SER A 53 4.30 1.07 8.79
CA SER A 53 5.28 1.89 8.05
C SER A 53 5.08 1.82 6.54
N HIS A 54 4.75 0.64 6.00
CA HIS A 54 4.40 0.47 4.58
C HIS A 54 3.22 1.37 4.18
N HIS A 55 2.11 1.33 4.91
CA HIS A 55 0.91 2.11 4.57
C HIS A 55 1.15 3.61 4.68
N ILE A 56 1.91 4.07 5.69
CA ILE A 56 2.26 5.48 5.85
C ILE A 56 3.14 5.95 4.68
N ALA A 57 4.20 5.19 4.36
CA ALA A 57 5.12 5.55 3.29
C ALA A 57 4.47 5.49 1.90
N ALA A 58 3.84 4.36 1.55
CA ALA A 58 3.15 4.18 0.29
C ALA A 58 1.98 5.16 0.13
N GLY A 59 1.25 5.44 1.21
CA GLY A 59 0.17 6.41 1.24
C GLY A 59 0.63 7.84 0.96
N THR A 60 1.79 8.23 1.50
CA THR A 60 2.42 9.54 1.25
C THR A 60 2.86 9.65 -0.20
N LEU A 61 3.60 8.63 -0.69
CA LEU A 61 4.07 8.62 -2.08
C LEU A 61 2.91 8.62 -3.08
N GLY A 62 1.83 7.90 -2.79
CA GLY A 62 0.62 7.87 -3.63
C GLY A 62 -0.07 9.24 -3.73
N ILE A 63 -0.02 10.08 -2.69
CA ILE A 63 -0.54 11.46 -2.76
C ILE A 63 0.32 12.29 -3.73
N LEU A 64 1.65 12.23 -3.59
CA LEU A 64 2.58 12.96 -4.44
C LEU A 64 2.47 12.51 -5.91
N ALA A 65 2.43 11.20 -6.16
CA ALA A 65 2.25 10.65 -7.49
C ALA A 65 0.88 11.00 -8.11
N GLY A 66 -0.19 11.00 -7.30
CA GLY A 66 -1.51 11.43 -7.73
C GLY A 66 -1.53 12.90 -8.16
N LEU A 67 -0.92 13.79 -7.37
CA LEU A 67 -0.77 15.21 -7.74
C LEU A 67 0.03 15.36 -9.03
N PHE A 68 1.14 14.64 -9.18
CA PHE A 68 1.92 14.65 -10.41
C PHE A 68 1.08 14.25 -11.63
N HIS A 69 0.30 13.17 -11.55
CA HIS A 69 -0.54 12.72 -12.67
C HIS A 69 -1.73 13.64 -12.97
N LEU A 70 -2.17 14.46 -12.02
CA LEU A 70 -3.15 15.53 -12.26
C LEU A 70 -2.52 16.75 -12.92
N SER A 71 -1.28 17.09 -12.57
CA SER A 71 -0.59 18.28 -13.05
C SER A 71 0.12 18.10 -14.40
N VAL A 72 0.44 16.87 -14.79
CA VAL A 72 1.31 16.59 -15.95
C VAL A 72 0.62 15.70 -16.97
N ARG A 73 0.62 16.14 -18.24
CA ARG A 73 0.10 15.33 -19.37
C ARG A 73 1.13 14.27 -19.81
N PRO A 74 0.69 13.10 -20.30
CA PRO A 74 1.61 12.09 -20.80
C PRO A 74 2.47 12.59 -21.98
N PRO A 75 3.76 12.25 -22.03
CA PRO A 75 4.60 12.49 -23.20
C PRO A 75 4.04 11.79 -24.46
N GLN A 76 4.16 12.44 -25.63
CA GLN A 76 3.62 11.93 -26.89
C GLN A 76 4.07 10.49 -27.21
N ARG A 77 5.36 10.18 -26.97
CA ARG A 77 5.93 8.85 -27.23
C ARG A 77 5.23 7.77 -26.41
N LEU A 78 4.99 8.03 -25.13
CA LEU A 78 4.29 7.10 -24.24
C LEU A 78 2.81 7.00 -24.59
N TYR A 79 2.14 8.13 -24.86
CA TYR A 79 0.73 8.15 -25.23
C TYR A 79 0.44 7.26 -26.45
N LYS A 80 1.27 7.39 -27.50
CA LYS A 80 1.16 6.56 -28.71
C LYS A 80 1.64 5.13 -28.48
N GLY A 81 2.81 4.95 -27.87
CA GLY A 81 3.43 3.64 -27.67
C GLY A 81 2.59 2.70 -26.82
N LEU A 82 1.92 3.22 -25.79
CA LEU A 82 1.04 2.46 -24.89
C LEU A 82 -0.44 2.59 -25.26
N ARG A 83 -0.79 3.20 -26.41
CA ARG A 83 -2.18 3.36 -26.88
C ARG A 83 -3.13 3.95 -25.82
N MET A 84 -2.69 4.99 -25.11
CA MET A 84 -3.42 5.56 -23.95
C MET A 84 -4.79 6.18 -24.27
N GLY A 85 -5.19 6.26 -25.54
CA GLY A 85 -6.55 6.63 -25.95
C GLY A 85 -7.55 5.47 -26.00
N ASN A 86 -7.10 4.21 -25.87
CA ASN A 86 -7.95 3.02 -25.84
C ASN A 86 -8.09 2.51 -24.40
N ILE A 87 -9.32 2.35 -23.91
CA ILE A 87 -9.60 1.87 -22.56
C ILE A 87 -9.11 0.43 -22.31
N GLU A 88 -9.02 -0.41 -23.34
CA GLU A 88 -8.52 -1.78 -23.20
C GLU A 88 -7.06 -1.83 -22.74
N THR A 89 -6.26 -0.77 -22.96
CA THR A 89 -4.90 -0.73 -22.41
C THR A 89 -4.91 -0.63 -20.89
N VAL A 90 -5.90 0.08 -20.32
CA VAL A 90 -6.07 0.15 -18.87
C VAL A 90 -6.52 -1.20 -18.35
N LEU A 91 -7.48 -1.86 -19.01
CA LEU A 91 -7.89 -3.22 -18.67
C LEU A 91 -6.70 -4.19 -18.65
N SER A 92 -5.88 -4.20 -19.69
CA SER A 92 -4.69 -5.05 -19.80
C SER A 92 -3.71 -4.82 -18.64
N SER A 93 -3.35 -3.56 -18.38
CA SER A 93 -2.43 -3.22 -17.28
C SER A 93 -3.01 -3.54 -15.90
N SER A 94 -4.31 -3.34 -15.71
CA SER A 94 -5.00 -3.64 -14.45
C SER A 94 -5.07 -5.14 -14.16
N ILE A 95 -5.33 -5.97 -15.17
CA ILE A 95 -5.30 -7.44 -15.01
C ILE A 95 -3.92 -7.89 -14.58
N ALA A 96 -2.84 -7.35 -15.17
CA ALA A 96 -1.48 -7.70 -14.77
C ALA A 96 -1.19 -7.31 -13.32
N ALA A 97 -1.61 -6.11 -12.88
CA ALA A 97 -1.44 -5.66 -11.50
C ALA A 97 -2.26 -6.47 -10.49
N VAL A 98 -3.50 -6.82 -10.82
CA VAL A 98 -4.36 -7.66 -9.98
C VAL A 98 -3.83 -9.09 -9.91
N PHE A 99 -3.36 -9.65 -11.03
CA PHE A 99 -2.69 -10.95 -11.06
C PHE A 99 -1.46 -10.95 -10.15
N PHE A 100 -0.60 -9.92 -10.25
CA PHE A 100 0.54 -9.77 -9.34
C PHE A 100 0.10 -9.77 -7.87
N ALA A 101 -0.90 -8.96 -7.50
CA ALA A 101 -1.41 -8.93 -6.14
C ALA A 101 -1.93 -10.31 -5.68
N ALA A 102 -2.63 -11.04 -6.55
CA ALA A 102 -3.17 -12.37 -6.26
C ALA A 102 -2.10 -13.44 -6.02
N PHE A 103 -0.89 -13.28 -6.55
CA PHE A 103 0.23 -14.19 -6.28
C PHE A 103 1.03 -13.84 -5.03
N VAL A 104 0.89 -12.61 -4.52
CA VAL A 104 1.58 -12.14 -3.31
C VAL A 104 0.78 -12.46 -2.05
N VAL A 105 -0.55 -12.39 -2.12
CA VAL A 105 -1.46 -12.75 -1.00
C VAL A 105 -1.68 -14.25 -0.90
#